data_AF-A0A2D8UP81-F1
#
_entry.id   AF-A0A2D8UP81-F1
#
_cell.length_a   1.000
_cell.length_b   1.000
_cell.length_c   1.000
_cell.angle_alpha   90.00
_cell.angle_beta   90.00
_cell.angle_gamma   90.00
#
_symmetry.space_group_name_H-M   'P 1'
#
loop_
_entity.id
_entity.type
_entity.pdbx_description
1 polymer ?
#
loop_
_entity_poly.entity_id
_entity_poly.type
_entity_poly.pdbx_seq_one_letter_code
_entity_poly.pdbx_strand_id
1 'polypeptide(L)'
;MSFGGVVQAMITSLKNNSRRGHRTNYFEKGHHKTSGKSTGIPVIKISEEKRKAMRDQLIAENKRDEQKVMVIFTVLLVIMISAAVYFLFF
;
A
#
# COMPACT_ATOMS: atom_id res chain seq x y z
N MET A 1 14.43 6.39 15.15
CA MET A 1 13.30 6.83 14.30
C MET A 1 12.30 7.52 15.21
N SER A 2 12.30 8.86 15.22
CA SER A 2 11.49 9.67 16.16
C SER A 2 10.06 9.85 15.65
N PHE A 3 9.10 9.91 16.58
CA PHE A 3 7.67 10.18 16.35
C PHE A 3 7.43 11.35 15.37
N GLY A 4 8.27 12.40 15.41
CA GLY A 4 8.18 13.54 14.50
C GLY A 4 8.37 13.19 13.02
N GLY A 5 9.23 12.22 12.70
CA GLY A 5 9.44 11.78 11.31
C GLY A 5 8.24 11.00 10.75
N VAL A 6 7.56 10.24 11.61
CA VAL A 6 6.37 9.45 11.23
C VAL A 6 5.17 10.37 11.00
N VAL A 7 4.99 11.37 11.86
CA VAL A 7 3.96 12.41 11.70
C VAL A 7 4.22 13.25 10.44
N GLN A 8 5.46 13.61 10.16
CA GLN A 8 5.81 14.35 8.93
C GLN A 8 5.55 13.52 7.66
N ALA A 9 5.83 12.22 7.68
CA ALA A 9 5.51 11.31 6.59
C ALA A 9 3.99 11.19 6.38
N MET A 10 3.23 11.08 7.47
CA MET A 10 1.76 11.04 7.44
C MET A 10 1.17 12.34 6.87
N ILE A 11 1.62 13.50 7.35
CA ILE A 11 1.21 14.83 6.84
C ILE A 11 1.54 14.95 5.36
N THR A 12 2.73 14.51 4.94
CA THR A 12 3.15 14.54 3.53
C THR A 12 2.26 13.65 2.66
N SER A 13 1.91 12.45 3.15
CA SER A 13 0.99 11.53 2.47
C SER A 13 -0.41 12.14 2.32
N LEU A 14 -0.97 12.69 3.40
CA LEU A 14 -2.27 13.36 3.40
C LEU A 14 -2.28 14.58 2.46
N LYS A 15 -1.23 15.40 2.47
CA LYS A 15 -1.06 16.56 1.58
C LYS A 15 -0.94 16.15 0.11
N ASN A 16 -0.25 15.06 -0.18
CA ASN A 16 -0.13 14.54 -1.54
C ASN A 16 -1.45 13.93 -2.03
N ASN A 17 -2.21 13.30 -1.13
CA ASN A 17 -3.50 12.72 -1.45
C ASN A 17 -4.60 13.78 -1.62
N SER A 18 -4.63 14.82 -0.78
CA SER A 18 -5.58 15.94 -0.93
C SER A 18 -5.36 16.72 -2.23
N ARG A 19 -4.09 16.89 -2.63
CA ARG A 19 -3.73 17.47 -3.94
C ARG A 19 -4.15 16.59 -5.13
N ARG A 20 -4.44 15.30 -4.90
CA ARG A 20 -4.87 14.36 -5.94
C ARG A 20 -6.32 14.58 -6.37
N GLY A 21 -7.18 15.15 -5.51
CA GLY A 21 -8.55 15.52 -5.84
C GLY A 21 -8.68 16.82 -6.67
N HIS A 22 -7.67 17.69 -6.64
CA HIS A 22 -7.60 18.93 -7.45
C HIS A 22 -6.65 18.84 -8.65
N ARG A 23 -5.85 17.78 -8.73
CA ARG A 23 -5.07 17.48 -9.93
C ARG A 23 -5.99 16.74 -10.87
N THR A 24 -6.19 17.29 -12.07
CA THR A 24 -6.85 16.60 -13.18
C THR A 24 -6.35 15.16 -13.20
N ASN A 25 -7.26 14.24 -12.90
CA ASN A 25 -6.92 12.83 -12.82
C ASN A 25 -6.27 12.43 -14.14
N TYR A 26 -5.34 11.48 -14.17
CA TYR A 26 -4.69 11.08 -15.44
C TYR A 26 -5.73 10.67 -16.51
N PHE A 27 -6.91 10.24 -16.05
CA PHE A 27 -8.10 9.89 -16.84
C PHE A 27 -9.04 11.08 -17.16
N GLU A 28 -9.04 12.15 -16.37
CA GLU A 28 -9.83 13.38 -16.59
C GLU A 28 -9.08 14.43 -17.41
N LYS A 29 -7.73 14.34 -17.41
CA LYS A 29 -6.86 15.13 -18.26
C LYS A 29 -7.07 14.62 -19.68
N GLY A 30 -8.16 15.07 -20.30
CA GLY A 30 -8.58 14.67 -21.63
C GLY A 30 -7.35 14.59 -22.52
N HIS A 31 -7.08 13.38 -23.01
CA HIS A 31 -5.95 13.12 -23.88
C HIS A 31 -6.11 14.00 -25.13
N HIS A 32 -5.60 15.22 -25.08
CA HIS A 32 -5.14 15.89 -26.28
C HIS A 32 -4.15 14.91 -26.87
N LYS A 33 -4.55 14.39 -28.04
CA LYS A 33 -3.93 13.29 -28.78
C LYS A 33 -2.50 13.67 -29.16
N THR A 34 -1.55 13.63 -28.23
CA THR A 34 -0.12 13.70 -28.52
C THR A 34 0.45 12.30 -28.74
N SER A 35 -0.17 11.57 -29.66
CA SER A 35 0.50 10.80 -30.70
C SER A 35 -0.56 10.18 -31.59
N GLY A 36 -0.45 10.38 -32.91
CA GLY A 36 -1.22 9.58 -33.85
C GLY A 36 -0.86 8.12 -33.63
N LYS A 37 -1.85 7.28 -33.29
CA LYS A 37 -1.76 5.85 -32.97
C LYS A 37 -1.29 5.51 -31.54
N SER A 38 -2.02 5.96 -30.52
CA SER A 38 -2.09 5.20 -29.27
C SER A 38 -2.99 3.98 -29.46
N THR A 39 -2.41 2.86 -29.87
CA THR A 39 -3.02 1.55 -29.63
C THR A 39 -2.99 1.35 -28.13
N GLY A 40 -4.15 1.37 -27.46
CA GLY A 40 -4.26 1.24 -26.01
C GLY A 40 -3.49 0.04 -25.45
N ILE A 41 -3.32 -0.01 -24.11
CA ILE A 41 -2.53 -1.05 -23.43
C ILE A 41 -2.92 -2.43 -24.01
N PRO A 42 -1.99 -3.15 -24.67
CA PRO A 42 -2.30 -4.42 -25.28
C PRO A 42 -2.65 -5.40 -24.18
N VAL A 43 -3.93 -5.73 -24.06
CA VAL A 43 -4.40 -6.77 -23.14
C VAL A 43 -4.00 -8.10 -23.76
N ILE A 44 -2.80 -8.58 -23.41
CA ILE A 44 -2.35 -9.92 -23.77
C ILE A 44 -3.32 -10.89 -23.11
N LYS A 45 -4.06 -11.66 -23.93
CA LYS A 45 -4.92 -12.73 -23.43
C LYS A 45 -4.02 -13.84 -22.92
N ILE A 46 -3.77 -13.82 -21.62
CA ILE A 46 -3.03 -14.88 -20.92
C ILE A 46 -3.96 -16.10 -20.82
N SER A 47 -3.41 -17.31 -21.01
CA SER A 47 -4.19 -18.54 -20.85
C SER A 47 -4.77 -18.61 -19.43
N GLU A 48 -5.97 -19.19 -19.29
CA GLU A 48 -6.66 -19.25 -18.00
C GLU A 48 -5.83 -19.95 -16.92
N GLU A 49 -5.04 -20.95 -17.30
CA GLU A 49 -4.12 -21.67 -16.43
C GLU A 49 -3.02 -20.74 -15.87
N LYS A 50 -2.39 -19.94 -16.73
CA LYS A 50 -1.38 -18.97 -16.31
C LYS A 50 -1.97 -17.86 -15.44
N ARG A 51 -3.23 -17.47 -15.72
CA ARG A 51 -3.96 -16.50 -14.88
C ARG A 51 -4.24 -17.06 -13.48
N LYS A 52 -4.66 -18.32 -13.37
CA LYS A 52 -4.87 -18.98 -12.06
C LYS A 52 -3.57 -19.08 -11.28
N ALA A 53 -2.49 -19.53 -11.91
CA ALA A 53 -1.19 -19.64 -11.26
C ALA A 53 -0.69 -18.31 -10.69
N MET A 54 -0.80 -17.21 -11.46
CA MET A 54 -0.42 -15.88 -10.96
C MET A 54 -1.31 -15.41 -9.81
N ARG A 55 -2.62 -15.68 -9.88
CA ARG A 55 -3.56 -15.33 -8.79
C ARG A 55 -3.20 -16.07 -7.50
N ASP A 56 -2.91 -17.36 -7.59
CA ASP A 56 -2.58 -18.18 -6.43
C ASP A 56 -1.24 -17.77 -5.80
N GLN A 57 -0.26 -17.39 -6.63
CA GLN A 57 1.00 -16.81 -6.16
C GLN A 57 0.79 -15.50 -5.38
N LEU A 58 0.00 -14.57 -5.94
CA LEU A 58 -0.34 -13.31 -5.26
C LEU A 58 -1.04 -13.52 -3.92
N ILE A 59 -1.97 -14.47 -3.86
CA ILE A 59 -2.68 -14.80 -2.61
C ILE A 59 -1.70 -15.39 -1.58
N ALA A 60 -0.77 -16.25 -2.03
CA ALA A 60 0.21 -16.87 -1.15
C ALA A 60 1.21 -15.83 -0.59
N GLU A 61 1.65 -14.89 -1.41
CA GLU A 61 2.53 -13.79 -0.97
C GLU A 61 1.83 -12.88 0.04
N ASN A 62 0.61 -12.44 -0.27
CA ASN A 62 -0.17 -11.59 0.64
C ASN A 62 -0.38 -12.26 2.01
N LYS A 63 -0.72 -13.55 2.04
CA LYS A 63 -0.87 -14.29 3.31
C LYS A 63 0.41 -14.34 4.13
N ARG A 64 1.57 -14.51 3.48
CA ARG A 64 2.88 -14.53 4.17
C ARG A 64 3.20 -13.16 4.75
N ASP A 65 2.90 -12.10 4.03
CA ASP A 65 3.15 -10.74 4.50
C ASP A 65 2.19 -10.33 5.61
N GLU A 66 0.90 -10.70 5.51
CA GLU A 66 -0.07 -10.55 6.59
C GLU A 66 0.39 -11.27 7.86
N GLN A 67 0.88 -12.51 7.76
CA GLN A 67 1.41 -13.25 8.91
C GLN A 67 2.63 -12.57 9.54
N LYS A 68 3.57 -12.08 8.73
CA LYS A 68 4.74 -11.34 9.25
C LYS A 68 4.32 -10.08 9.99
N VAL A 69 3.41 -9.30 9.39
CA VAL A 69 2.91 -8.07 10.00
C VAL A 69 2.16 -8.37 11.32
N MET A 70 1.34 -9.42 11.34
CA MET A 70 0.62 -9.85 12.54
C MET A 70 1.60 -10.22 13.66
N VAL A 71 2.63 -11.02 13.38
CA VAL A 71 3.64 -11.41 14.38
C VAL A 71 4.36 -10.18 14.94
N ILE A 72 4.81 -9.27 14.08
CA ILE A 72 5.50 -8.04 14.51
C ILE A 72 4.57 -7.18 15.39
N PHE A 73 3.31 -7.02 14.99
CA PHE A 73 2.32 -6.27 15.74
C PHE A 73 2.08 -6.87 17.13
N THR A 74 1.89 -8.18 17.23
CA THR A 74 1.67 -8.86 18.51
C THR A 74 2.87 -8.71 19.44
N VAL A 75 4.10 -8.86 18.93
CA VAL A 75 5.31 -8.67 19.73
C VAL A 75 5.41 -7.24 20.28
N LEU A 76 5.17 -6.23 19.44
CA LEU A 76 5.19 -4.83 19.86
C LEU A 76 4.10 -4.53 20.91
N LEU A 77 2.92 -5.10 20.75
CA LEU A 77 1.82 -4.94 21.69
C LEU A 77 2.17 -5.53 23.08
N VAL A 78 2.78 -6.72 23.12
CA VAL A 78 3.24 -7.34 24.37
C VAL A 78 4.28 -6.48 25.08
N ILE A 79 5.23 -5.91 24.33
CA ILE A 79 6.26 -5.02 24.88
C ILE A 79 5.60 -3.76 25.48
N MET A 80 4.67 -3.13 24.75
CA MET A 80 3.95 -1.95 25.23
C MET A 80 3.16 -2.23 26.51
N ILE A 81 2.43 -3.36 26.56
CA ILE A 81 1.66 -3.75 27.75
C ILE A 81 2.61 -4.00 28.92
N SER A 82 3.70 -4.73 28.71
CA SER A 82 4.70 -5.02 29.75
C SER A 82 5.30 -3.73 30.33
N ALA A 83 5.63 -2.77 29.47
CA ALA A 83 6.14 -1.46 29.90
C ALA A 83 5.10 -0.65 30.68
N ALA A 84 3.83 -0.67 30.24
CA ALA A 84 2.75 0.03 30.93
C ALA A 84 2.47 -0.59 32.32
N VAL A 85 2.49 -1.91 32.42
CA VAL A 85 2.37 -2.62 33.72
C VAL A 85 3.53 -2.27 34.63
N TYR A 86 4.77 -2.30 34.12
CA TYR A 86 5.93 -1.91 34.91
C TYR A 86 5.78 -0.50 35.48
N PHE A 87 5.39 0.49 34.66
CA PHE A 87 5.21 1.87 35.09
C PHE A 87 4.04 2.08 36.08
N LEU A 88 3.01 1.25 36.03
CA LEU A 88 1.85 1.36 36.92
C LEU A 88 2.09 0.73 38.30
N PHE A 89 2.95 -0.27 38.38
CA PHE A 89 3.18 -1.06 39.60
C PHE A 89 4.55 -0.85 40.24
N PHE A 90 5.46 -0.13 39.57
CA PHE A 90 6.80 0.26 40.04
C PHE A 90 7.07 1.73 39.70
#